data_AF-M1ZYV7-F1
#
_entry.id   AF-M1ZYV7-F1
#
_cell.length_a   1.000
_cell.length_b   1.000
_cell.length_c   1.000
_cell.angle_alpha   90.00
_cell.angle_beta   90.00
_cell.angle_gamma   90.00
#
_symmetry.space_group_name_H-M   'P 1'
#
loop_
_entity.id
_entity.type
_entity.pdbx_description
1 polymer ?
#
loop_
_entity_poly.entity_id
_entity_poly.type
_entity_poly.pdbx_seq_one_letter_code
_entity_poly.pdbx_strand_id
1 'polypeptide(L)' 'MNGFITLSHGHGGKYTHELIEKLMYKYFNNKTLIEGIDSATFNIKKGKLAFTTDSFVVKPLFFNGGDIGKLAI' A
#
# COMPACT_ATOMS: atom_id res chain seq x y z
N MET A 1 -17.70 9.68 -1.86
CA MET A 1 -17.71 8.36 -1.18
C MET A 1 -18.98 8.26 -0.35
N ASN A 2 -19.71 7.14 -0.45
CA ASN A 2 -21.00 6.94 0.22
C ASN A 2 -20.85 6.61 1.73
N GLY A 3 -19.81 7.11 2.41
CA GLY A 3 -19.57 6.89 3.84
C GLY A 3 -19.15 5.46 4.25
N PHE A 4 -19.21 4.48 3.36
CA PHE A 4 -18.88 3.07 3.64
C PHE A 4 -17.67 2.57 2.84
N ILE A 5 -16.86 1.70 3.46
CA ILE A 5 -15.80 0.94 2.80
C ILE A 5 -16.39 -0.34 2.22
N THR A 6 -15.93 -0.71 1.04
CA THR A 6 -16.38 -1.88 0.25
C THR A 6 -15.16 -2.64 -0.25
N LEU A 7 -15.35 -3.88 -0.75
CA LEU A 7 -14.27 -4.68 -1.33
C LEU A 7 -13.55 -3.98 -2.50
N SER A 8 -14.26 -3.16 -3.27
CA SER A 8 -13.64 -2.38 -4.36
C SER A 8 -12.62 -1.36 -3.86
N HIS A 9 -12.60 -0.99 -2.58
CA HIS A 9 -11.55 -0.12 -2.05
C HIS A 9 -10.24 -0.88 -1.75
N GLY A 10 -10.24 -2.22 -1.76
CA GLY A 10 -9.08 -3.07 -1.46
C GLY A 10 -8.48 -3.80 -2.67
N HIS A 11 -8.99 -3.59 -3.89
CA HIS A 11 -8.54 -4.33 -5.08
C HIS A 11 -7.41 -3.66 -5.87
N GLY A 12 -6.89 -2.52 -5.41
CA GLY A 12 -5.78 -1.79 -6.05
C GLY A 12 -6.16 -0.94 -7.27
N GLY A 13 -7.43 -0.90 -7.65
CA GLY A 13 -7.93 -0.12 -8.79
C GLY A 13 -8.34 1.32 -8.45
N LYS A 14 -9.22 1.88 -9.30
CA LYS A 14 -9.69 3.27 -9.21
C LYS A 14 -10.21 3.68 -7.84
N TYR A 15 -11.00 2.83 -7.18
CA TYR A 15 -11.58 3.15 -5.88
C TYR A 15 -10.57 3.10 -4.74
N THR A 16 -9.53 2.26 -4.84
CA THR A 16 -8.38 2.27 -3.92
C THR A 16 -7.62 3.58 -4.05
N HIS A 17 -7.33 4.00 -5.29
CA HIS A 17 -6.64 5.26 -5.56
C HIS A 17 -7.43 6.47 -5.05
N GLU A 18 -8.75 6.51 -5.32
CA GLU A 18 -9.63 7.57 -4.82
C GLU A 18 -9.64 7.65 -3.28
N LEU A 19 -9.63 6.50 -2.59
CA LEU A 19 -9.55 6.45 -1.13
C LEU A 19 -8.22 7.03 -0.62
N ILE A 20 -7.09 6.68 -1.25
CA ILE A 20 -5.77 7.19 -0.88
C ILE A 20 -5.72 8.70 -1.05
N GLU A 21 -6.14 9.22 -2.20
CA GLU A 21 -6.09 10.67 -2.48
C GLU A 21 -7.03 11.48 -1.57
N LYS A 22 -8.29 11.05 -1.44
CA LYS A 22 -9.32 11.85 -0.75
C LYS A 22 -9.25 11.75 0.77
N LEU A 23 -8.65 10.68 1.30
CA LEU A 23 -8.55 10.44 2.74
C LEU A 23 -7.10 10.48 3.20
N MET A 24 -6.25 9.59 2.70
CA MET A 24 -4.88 9.43 3.23
C MET A 24 -4.04 10.68 2.95
N TYR A 25 -3.98 11.15 1.71
CA TYR A 25 -3.22 12.36 1.38
C TYR A 25 -3.80 13.61 2.04
N LYS A 26 -5.12 13.70 2.18
CA LYS A 26 -5.77 14.82 2.87
C LYS A 26 -5.31 14.96 4.32
N TYR A 27 -5.20 13.85 5.06
CA TYR A 27 -4.92 13.89 6.50
C TYR A 27 -3.44 13.65 6.85
N PHE A 28 -2.65 13.00 6.00
CA PHE A 28 -1.23 12.67 6.24
C PHE A 28 -0.27 13.35 5.27
N ASN A 29 -0.71 14.44 4.63
CA ASN A 29 0.00 15.13 3.56
C ASN A 29 1.48 15.43 3.89
N ASN A 30 2.40 14.89 3.10
CA ASN A 30 3.82 15.23 3.17
C ASN A 30 4.52 14.91 1.84
N LYS A 31 5.69 15.52 1.62
CA LYS A 31 6.42 15.39 0.34
C LYS A 31 6.66 13.94 -0.06
N THR A 32 7.08 13.10 0.88
CA THR A 32 7.39 11.69 0.63
C THR A 32 6.16 10.88 0.27
N LEU A 33 5.01 11.14 0.91
CA LEU A 33 3.78 10.40 0.66
C LEU A 33 3.13 10.79 -0.69
N ILE A 34 3.16 12.07 -1.07
CA ILE A 34 2.54 12.56 -2.31
C ILE A 34 3.25 12.02 -3.56
N GLU A 35 4.53 11.62 -3.45
CA GLU A 35 5.27 11.01 -4.57
C GLU A 35 4.57 9.76 -5.11
N GLY A 36 3.80 9.04 -4.29
CA GLY A 36 2.93 7.95 -4.76
C GLY A 36 3.69 6.78 -5.40
N ILE A 37 4.95 6.58 -5.00
CA ILE A 37 5.84 5.52 -5.47
C ILE A 37 5.82 4.31 -4.51
N ASP A 38 6.37 3.18 -4.95
CA ASP A 38 6.33 1.89 -4.22
C ASP A 38 7.06 1.88 -2.87
N SER A 39 7.80 2.94 -2.53
CA SER A 39 8.51 3.06 -1.25
C SER A 39 8.74 4.51 -0.86
N ALA A 40 8.76 4.79 0.44
CA ALA A 40 9.25 6.05 0.96
C ALA A 40 10.78 6.06 0.90
N THR A 41 11.38 7.03 0.20
CA THR A 41 12.84 7.21 0.19
C THR A 41 13.28 8.44 0.99
N PHE A 42 14.27 8.27 1.86
CA PHE A 42 14.73 9.36 2.73
C PHE A 42 16.21 9.19 3.13
N ASN A 43 16.86 10.31 3.44
CA ASN A 43 18.25 10.33 3.85
C ASN A 43 18.39 10.13 5.37
N ILE A 44 19.37 9.32 5.76
CA ILE A 44 19.84 9.15 7.14
C ILE A 44 21.34 9.49 7.22
N LYS A 45 21.89 9.61 8.43
CA LYS A 45 23.33 9.91 8.61
C LYS A 45 24.27 8.93 7.89
N LYS A 46 23.84 7.68 7.69
CA LYS A 46 24.64 6.60 7.07
C LYS A 46 24.29 6.33 5.60
N GLY A 47 23.51 7.19 4.94
CA GLY A 47 23.16 7.02 3.51
C GLY A 47 21.68 7.27 3.21
N LYS A 48 21.17 6.66 2.14
CA LYS A 48 19.77 6.74 1.71
C LYS A 48 19.06 5.43 2.00
N LEU A 49 17.87 5.50 2.60
CA LEU A 49 17.00 4.34 2.85
C LEU A 49 15.77 4.38 1.94
N ALA A 50 15.27 3.19 1.62
CA ALA A 50 13.94 2.96 1.08
C ALA A 50 13.15 2.12 2.08
N PHE A 51 11.90 2.48 2.31
CA PHE A 51 11.00 1.77 3.22
C PHE A 51 9.65 1.53 2.53
N THR A 52 9.19 0.29 2.57
CA THR A 52 7.88 -0.11 2.05
C THR A 52 7.22 -1.10 3.00
N THR A 53 5.91 -1.28 2.86
CA THR A 53 5.13 -2.22 3.67
C THR A 53 3.96 -2.75 2.86
N ASP A 54 3.67 -4.03 3.02
CA ASP A 54 2.51 -4.69 2.43
C ASP A 54 1.90 -5.69 3.42
N SER A 55 0.63 -6.00 3.23
CA SER A 55 -0.08 -7.05 3.96
C SER A 55 -0.71 -8.02 2.95
N PHE A 56 -0.59 -9.31 3.24
CA PHE A 56 -1.03 -10.37 2.34
C PHE A 56 -2.25 -11.08 2.96
N VAL A 57 -3.33 -11.16 2.19
CA VAL A 57 -4.62 -11.76 2.65
C VAL A 57 -5.11 -12.86 1.72
N VAL A 58 -4.20 -13.45 0.93
CA VAL A 58 -4.53 -14.49 -0.06
C VAL A 58 -5.23 -15.71 0.58
N LYS A 59 -6.17 -16.31 -0.16
CA LYS A 59 -6.85 -17.56 0.19
C LYS A 59 -6.92 -18.46 -1.05
N PRO A 60 -6.65 -19.78 -0.93
CA PRO A 60 -6.15 -20.49 0.26
C PRO A 60 -4.71 -20.08 0.64
N LEU A 61 -4.25 -20.46 1.83
CA LEU A 61 -2.89 -20.10 2.30
C LEU A 61 -1.79 -20.80 1.50
N PHE A 62 -2.07 -21.99 0.96
CA PHE A 62 -1.20 -22.77 0.09
C PHE A 62 -1.93 -23.05 -1.22
N PHE A 63 -1.28 -22.82 -2.35
CA PHE A 63 -1.87 -22.96 -3.68
C PHE A 63 -0.84 -23.48 -4.68
N ASN A 64 -1.28 -23.88 -5.87
CA ASN A 64 -0.36 -24.35 -6.89
C ASN A 64 0.60 -23.20 -7.30
N GLY A 65 1.90 -23.37 -7.05
CA GLY A 65 2.94 -22.38 -7.35
C GLY A 65 3.45 -21.58 -6.14
N GLY A 66 2.83 -21.68 -4.95
CA GLY A 66 3.33 -20.98 -3.76
C GLY A 66 2.40 -20.98 -2.55
N ASP A 67 2.71 -20.10 -1.61
CA ASP A 67 1.96 -19.89 -0.38
C ASP A 67 2.01 -18.41 0.02
N ILE A 68 1.25 -18.06 1.06
CA ILE A 68 1.21 -16.68 1.60
C ILE A 68 2.58 -16.19 2.07
N GLY A 69 3.45 -17.07 2.58
CA GLY A 69 4.79 -16.72 3.01
C GLY A 69 5.69 -16.39 1.83
N LYS A 70 5.61 -17.18 0.75
CA LYS A 70 6.31 -16.90 -0.50
C LYS A 70 5.86 -15.61 -1.16
N LEU A 71 4.58 -15.23 -1.05
CA LEU A 71 4.10 -13.94 -1.54
C LEU A 71 4.59 -12.76 -0.68
N ALA A 72 4.84 -13.00 0.61
CA ALA A 72 5.22 -11.96 1.56
C ALA A 72 6.71 -11.58 1.54
N ILE A 73 7.52 -12.25 0.73
CA ILE A 73 8.97 -12.04 0.59
C ILE A 73 9.30 -11.48 -0.79
#